data_AF-A0A7V9KQB1-F1
#
_entry.id   AF-A0A7V9KQB1-F1
#
_cell.length_a   1.000
_cell.length_b   1.000
_cell.length_c   1.000
_cell.angle_alpha   90.00
_cell.angle_beta   90.00
_cell.angle_gamma   90.00
#
_symmetry.space_group_name_H-M   'P 1'
#
loop_
_entity.id
_entity.type
_entity.pdbx_description
1 polymer ?
#
loop_
_entity_poly.entity_id
_entity_poly.type
_entity_poly.pdbx_seq_one_letter_code
_entity_poly.pdbx_strand_id
1 'polypeptide(L)'
;TKSNERFGRVSPDGNWLVYQSDESGSNEIYVTQFPQPARSWRISTSSGVNPHWRGDGKELFFVSGNKLMAVSIGSVSGGGEFQALTPQPLFEIEGINYAPGRDGQRFLTGVVTEKAPTPPINLVLNWTADLKR
;
A
#
# COMPACT_ATOMS: atom_id res chain seq x y z
N THR A 1 -17.95 10.59 -7.60
CA THR A 1 -17.68 9.18 -7.93
C THR A 1 -17.35 8.45 -6.63
N LYS A 2 -17.71 7.17 -6.49
CA LYS A 2 -17.23 6.36 -5.35
C LYS A 2 -15.78 6.00 -5.61
N SER A 3 -14.88 6.33 -4.70
CA SER A 3 -13.50 5.81 -4.65
C SER A 3 -13.46 4.50 -3.85
N ASN A 4 -12.37 3.75 -3.98
CA ASN A 4 -12.06 2.58 -3.19
C ASN A 4 -10.84 2.83 -2.30
N GLU A 5 -11.01 2.70 -0.99
CA GLU A 5 -9.95 2.83 -0.01
C GLU A 5 -9.44 1.46 0.45
N ARG A 6 -8.12 1.28 0.52
CA ARG A 6 -7.48 0.02 0.93
C ARG A 6 -6.25 0.24 1.81
N PHE A 7 -5.82 -0.82 2.48
CA PHE A 7 -4.56 -0.89 3.23
C PHE A 7 -4.35 0.25 4.24
N GLY A 8 -5.43 0.67 4.92
CA GLY A 8 -5.38 1.70 5.95
C GLY A 8 -4.48 1.30 7.13
N ARG A 9 -3.58 2.19 7.57
CA ARG A 9 -2.72 1.98 8.75
C ARG A 9 -2.57 3.25 9.58
N VAL A 10 -2.82 3.14 10.88
CA VAL A 10 -2.63 4.22 11.84
C VAL A 10 -1.14 4.40 12.13
N SER A 11 -0.69 5.65 12.27
CA SER A 11 0.68 5.99 12.65
C SER A 11 1.00 5.53 14.08
N PRO A 12 2.29 5.31 14.42
CA PRO A 12 2.67 4.87 15.77
C PRO A 12 2.24 5.80 16.91
N ASP A 13 2.10 7.10 16.63
CA ASP A 13 1.63 8.11 17.58
C ASP A 13 0.10 8.25 17.63
N GLY A 14 -0.63 7.53 16.78
CA GLY A 14 -2.09 7.54 16.74
C GLY A 14 -2.73 8.77 16.10
N ASN A 15 -1.95 9.70 15.54
CA ASN A 15 -2.47 10.97 15.04
C ASN A 15 -2.81 10.98 13.53
N TRP A 16 -2.34 9.97 12.79
CA TRP A 16 -2.44 9.93 11.33
C TRP A 16 -2.90 8.56 10.84
N LEU A 17 -3.66 8.55 9.74
CA LEU A 17 -4.02 7.36 8.99
C LEU A 17 -3.42 7.48 7.59
N VAL A 18 -2.59 6.52 7.19
CA VAL A 18 -2.19 6.35 5.78
C VAL A 18 -3.12 5.34 5.11
N TYR A 19 -3.50 5.58 3.87
CA TYR A 19 -4.34 4.69 3.09
C TYR A 19 -4.07 4.82 1.59
N GLN A 20 -4.43 3.79 0.84
CA GLN A 20 -4.46 3.82 -0.62
C GLN A 20 -5.87 4.22 -1.07
N SER A 21 -5.98 5.12 -2.05
CA SER A 21 -7.26 5.49 -2.69
C SER A 21 -7.10 5.67 -4.21
N ASP A 22 -8.16 5.39 -4.96
CA ASP A 22 -8.28 5.63 -6.40
C ASP A 22 -9.03 6.93 -6.75
N GLU A 23 -9.22 7.84 -5.79
CA GLU A 23 -9.99 9.08 -5.95
C GLU A 23 -9.49 10.01 -7.08
N SER A 24 -8.21 9.90 -7.47
CA SER A 24 -7.61 10.64 -8.59
C SER A 24 -7.69 9.90 -9.94
N GLY A 25 -8.34 8.74 -10.00
CA GLY A 25 -8.41 7.87 -11.19
C GLY A 25 -7.30 6.81 -11.28
N SER A 26 -6.34 6.84 -10.35
CA SER A 26 -5.25 5.87 -10.17
C SER A 26 -5.05 5.61 -8.67
N ASN A 27 -4.49 4.45 -8.32
CA ASN A 27 -4.12 4.18 -6.93
C ASN A 27 -2.99 5.11 -6.50
N GLU A 28 -3.27 5.92 -5.48
CA GLU A 28 -2.32 6.83 -4.84
C GLU A 28 -2.35 6.63 -3.31
N ILE A 29 -1.27 7.05 -2.65
CA ILE A 29 -1.17 7.05 -1.20
C ILE A 29 -1.61 8.39 -0.66
N TYR A 30 -2.49 8.35 0.33
CA TYR A 30 -2.98 9.51 1.05
C TYR A 30 -2.71 9.36 2.54
N VAL A 31 -2.54 10.49 3.23
CA VAL A 31 -2.55 10.57 4.69
C VAL A 31 -3.68 11.50 5.10
N THR A 32 -4.34 11.18 6.21
CA THR A 32 -5.32 12.05 6.86
C THR A 32 -5.14 12.04 8.38
N GLN A 33 -5.74 13.01 9.06
CA GLN A 33 -5.79 13.05 10.52
C GLN A 33 -6.61 11.88 11.07
N PHE A 34 -6.18 11.36 12.21
CA PHE A 34 -6.86 10.29 12.94
C PHE A 34 -6.96 10.68 14.43
N PRO A 35 -8.07 10.37 15.13
CA PRO A 35 -9.22 9.57 14.70
C PRO A 35 -10.30 10.33 13.93
N GLN A 36 -10.21 11.66 13.85
CA GLN A 36 -11.20 12.50 13.16
C GLN A 36 -10.57 13.07 11.88
N PRO A 37 -10.88 12.50 10.70
CA PRO A 37 -10.38 13.00 9.42
C PRO A 37 -10.96 14.39 9.14
N ALA A 38 -10.11 15.36 8.82
CA ALA A 38 -10.54 16.70 8.39
C ALA A 38 -10.01 17.05 7.00
N ARG A 39 -8.77 16.66 6.68
CA ARG A 39 -8.11 16.89 5.39
C ARG A 39 -7.27 15.67 5.03
N SER A 40 -7.13 15.42 3.74
CA SER A 40 -6.21 14.41 3.20
C SER A 40 -5.10 15.06 2.37
N TRP A 41 -3.90 14.49 2.44
CA TRP A 41 -2.74 14.89 1.67
C TRP A 41 -2.29 13.73 0.79
N ARG A 42 -2.17 13.96 -0.52
CA ARG A 42 -1.59 12.97 -1.43
C ARG A 42 -0.07 12.93 -1.23
N ILE A 43 0.44 11.73 -1.01
CA ILE A 43 1.85 11.46 -0.73
C ILE A 43 2.59 11.01 -1.99
N SER A 44 1.97 10.12 -2.77
CA SER A 44 2.56 9.65 -4.03
C SER A 44 2.42 10.71 -5.14
N THR A 45 3.34 10.66 -6.09
CA THR A 45 3.42 11.61 -7.20
C THR A 45 2.94 11.04 -8.54
N SER A 46 2.84 9.72 -8.67
CA SER A 46 2.51 9.03 -9.93
C SER A 46 1.66 7.78 -9.77
N SER A 47 1.95 6.98 -8.73
CA SER A 47 1.14 5.85 -8.28
C SER A 47 1.63 5.39 -6.91
N GLY A 48 0.80 4.67 -6.17
CA GLY A 48 1.23 4.04 -4.94
C GLY A 48 0.24 3.02 -4.37
N VAL A 49 0.76 1.93 -3.81
CA VAL A 49 -0.02 0.87 -3.18
C VAL A 49 0.64 0.34 -1.91
N ASN A 50 -0.16 -0.29 -1.04
CA ASN A 50 0.25 -0.95 0.20
C ASN A 50 1.21 -0.09 1.07
N PRO A 51 0.73 1.04 1.62
CA PRO A 51 1.56 1.92 2.43
C PRO A 51 1.85 1.34 3.82
N HIS A 52 3.03 1.66 4.38
CA HIS A 52 3.43 1.31 5.75
C HIS A 52 4.17 2.46 6.42
N TRP A 53 3.93 2.66 7.72
CA TRP A 53 4.74 3.55 8.56
C TRP A 53 6.03 2.86 8.98
N ARG A 54 7.11 3.63 9.07
CA ARG A 54 8.26 3.26 9.92
C ARG A 54 7.84 3.28 11.39
N GLY A 55 8.51 2.49 12.22
CA GLY A 55 8.12 2.30 13.62
C GLY A 55 8.20 3.55 14.50
N ASP A 56 8.81 4.63 14.03
CA ASP A 56 8.87 5.93 14.70
C ASP A 56 7.91 6.98 14.12
N GLY A 57 7.14 6.63 13.08
CA GLY A 57 6.16 7.51 12.42
C GLY A 57 6.76 8.62 11.55
N LYS A 58 8.09 8.67 11.37
CA LYS A 58 8.78 9.76 10.63
C LYS A 58 9.02 9.46 9.16
N GLU A 59 8.59 8.29 8.70
CA GLU A 59 8.78 7.86 7.31
C GLU A 59 7.65 6.92 6.91
N LEU A 60 7.23 7.04 5.65
CA LEU A 60 6.29 6.14 5.01
C LEU A 60 6.99 5.38 3.89
N PHE A 61 6.62 4.11 3.74
CA PHE A 61 7.01 3.26 2.62
C PHE A 61 5.78 2.91 1.79
N PHE A 62 5.95 2.75 0.48
CA PHE A 62 4.89 2.27 -0.42
C PHE A 62 5.49 1.75 -1.73
N VAL A 63 4.75 0.94 -2.47
CA VAL A 63 5.20 0.45 -3.78
C VAL A 63 4.65 1.33 -4.90
N SER A 64 5.51 1.75 -5.82
CA SER A 64 5.16 2.50 -7.03
C SER A 64 5.81 1.83 -8.24
N GLY A 65 5.01 1.32 -9.17
CA GLY A 65 5.51 0.47 -10.26
C GLY A 65 6.23 -0.78 -9.72
N ASN A 66 7.52 -0.91 -10.04
CA ASN A 66 8.40 -1.99 -9.57
C ASN A 66 9.36 -1.55 -8.45
N LYS A 67 9.09 -0.41 -7.79
CA LYS A 67 10.00 0.16 -6.78
C LYS A 67 9.33 0.29 -5.43
N LEU A 68 10.07 -0.02 -4.38
CA LEU A 68 9.74 0.42 -3.04
C LEU A 68 10.21 1.87 -2.89
N MET A 69 9.29 2.73 -2.47
CA MET A 69 9.49 4.15 -2.26
C MET A 69 9.53 4.46 -0.76
N ALA A 70 10.28 5.48 -0.38
CA ALA A 70 10.27 6.06 0.96
C ALA A 70 9.98 7.56 0.90
N VAL A 71 9.31 8.07 1.91
CA VAL A 71 9.05 9.50 2.07
C VAL A 71 9.11 9.90 3.53
N SER A 72 10.00 10.85 3.83
CA SER A 72 10.11 11.42 5.16
C SER A 72 8.88 12.26 5.49
N ILE A 73 8.35 12.05 6.70
CA ILE A 73 7.21 12.77 7.25
C ILE A 73 7.69 13.69 8.36
N GLY A 74 7.50 14.98 8.14
CA GLY A 74 7.61 16.01 9.17
C GLY A 74 6.23 16.25 9.77
N SER A 75 6.00 15.78 10.99
CA SER A 75 4.82 16.19 11.76
C SER A 75 5.22 17.32 12.69
N VAL A 76 4.57 18.47 12.56
CA VAL A 76 4.64 19.52 13.59
C VAL A 76 3.54 19.21 14.60
N SER A 77 3.93 18.74 15.78
CA SER A 77 3.03 18.60 16.93
C SER A 77 2.31 19.92 17.21
N GLY A 78 1.01 19.88 17.49
CA GLY A 78 0.25 21.05 17.97
C GLY A 78 -0.44 21.90 16.91
N GLY A 79 -0.87 21.32 15.78
CA GLY A 79 -1.70 22.02 14.79
C GLY A 79 -0.93 22.63 13.61
N GLY A 80 0.35 22.30 13.43
CA GLY A 80 1.06 22.61 12.19
C GLY A 80 0.62 21.69 11.05
N GLU A 81 0.81 22.16 9.81
CA GLU A 81 0.42 21.42 8.61
C GLU A 81 1.23 20.12 8.48
N PHE A 82 0.58 19.04 8.04
CA PHE A 82 1.25 17.79 7.70
C PHE A 82 2.26 18.04 6.58
N GLN A 83 3.54 17.70 6.79
CA GLN A 83 4.58 17.86 5.78
C GLN A 83 5.15 16.49 5.37
N ALA A 84 5.18 16.27 4.06
CA ALA A 84 5.88 15.14 3.45
C ALA A 84 6.92 15.68 2.46
N LEU A 85 8.11 15.09 2.46
CA LEU A 85 9.10 15.38 1.42
C LEU A 85 8.72 14.71 0.10
N THR A 86 9.50 14.93 -0.95
CA THR A 86 9.32 14.21 -2.21
C THR A 86 9.70 12.74 -2.04
N PRO A 87 8.83 11.77 -2.38
CA PRO A 87 9.16 10.35 -2.32
C PRO A 87 10.39 9.99 -3.14
N GLN A 88 11.27 9.16 -2.58
CA GLN A 88 12.49 8.67 -3.21
C GLN A 88 12.46 7.14 -3.36
N PRO A 89 13.00 6.57 -4.45
CA PRO A 89 13.12 5.13 -4.58
C PRO A 89 14.18 4.58 -3.64
N LEU A 90 13.89 3.45 -3.00
CA LEU A 90 14.86 2.69 -2.21
C LEU A 90 15.53 1.60 -3.07
N PHE A 91 14.73 0.67 -3.59
CA PHE A 91 15.18 -0.45 -4.42
C PHE A 91 14.02 -1.05 -5.22
N GLU A 92 14.32 -1.91 -6.19
CA GLU A 92 13.33 -2.63 -6.97
C GLU A 92 12.74 -3.81 -6.19
N ILE A 93 11.44 -4.07 -6.37
CA ILE A 93 10.70 -5.14 -5.70
C ILE A 93 9.80 -5.87 -6.68
N GLU A 94 9.67 -7.18 -6.51
CA GLU A 94 8.68 -8.00 -7.21
C GLU A 94 7.34 -7.99 -6.46
N GLY A 95 6.28 -7.61 -7.16
CA GLY A 95 4.94 -7.51 -6.57
C GLY A 95 4.80 -6.36 -5.57
N ILE A 96 3.81 -6.47 -4.68
CA ILE A 96 3.42 -5.37 -3.77
C ILE A 96 3.53 -5.74 -2.29
N ASN A 97 3.91 -6.99 -1.99
CA ASN A 97 3.91 -7.52 -0.63
C ASN A 97 5.29 -7.33 0.00
N TYR A 98 5.33 -6.52 1.05
CA TYR A 98 6.51 -6.30 1.86
C TYR A 98 6.14 -5.96 3.31
N ALA A 99 7.12 -6.07 4.20
CA ALA A 99 7.03 -5.58 5.56
C ALA A 99 8.35 -4.87 5.93
N PRO A 100 8.32 -3.58 6.32
CA PRO A 100 9.49 -2.91 6.85
C PRO A 100 9.80 -3.40 8.27
N GLY A 101 11.09 -3.52 8.59
CA GLY A 101 11.56 -3.63 9.96
C GLY A 101 11.22 -2.36 10.74
N ARG A 102 11.18 -2.46 12.07
CA ARG A 102 10.79 -1.35 12.95
C ARG A 102 11.61 -0.07 12.73
N ASP A 103 12.89 -0.24 12.44
CA ASP A 103 13.86 0.84 12.16
C ASP A 103 13.87 1.29 10.69
N GLY A 104 13.12 0.64 9.80
CA GLY A 104 13.11 0.92 8.36
C GLY A 104 14.40 0.54 7.62
N GLN A 105 15.34 -0.17 8.25
CA GLN A 105 16.64 -0.52 7.62
C GLN A 105 16.64 -1.88 6.92
N ARG A 106 15.67 -2.74 7.25
CA ARG A 106 15.52 -4.08 6.66
C ARG A 106 14.09 -4.26 6.20
N PHE A 107 13.90 -5.02 5.13
CA PHE A 107 12.59 -5.28 4.55
C PHE A 107 12.44 -6.78 4.27
N LEU A 108 11.29 -7.34 4.61
CA LEU A 108 10.87 -8.65 4.14
C LEU A 108 10.05 -8.46 2.86
N THR A 109 10.37 -9.16 1.79
CA THR A 109 9.66 -9.10 0.50
C THR A 109 9.26 -10.50 0.05
N GLY A 110 8.15 -10.59 -0.69
CA GLY A 110 7.82 -11.83 -1.40
C GLY A 110 8.60 -11.91 -2.70
N VAL A 111 9.26 -13.04 -2.96
CA VAL A 111 9.85 -13.35 -4.27
C VAL A 111 9.08 -14.48 -4.91
N VAL A 112 8.82 -14.40 -6.22
CA VAL A 112 8.16 -15.50 -6.93
C VAL A 112 9.22 -16.55 -7.24
N THR A 113 9.31 -17.60 -6.42
CA THR A 113 10.34 -18.63 -6.58
C THR A 113 10.08 -19.55 -7.77
N GLU A 114 8.81 -19.81 -8.11
CA GLU A 114 8.40 -20.59 -9.28
C GLU A 114 7.02 -20.12 -9.76
N LYS A 115 6.86 -19.87 -11.06
CA LYS A 115 5.55 -19.66 -11.66
C LYS A 115 4.89 -21.03 -11.82
N ALA A 116 4.07 -21.43 -10.85
CA ALA A 116 3.30 -22.66 -10.95
C ALA A 116 2.55 -22.68 -12.31
N PRO A 117 2.58 -23.80 -13.06
CA PRO A 117 1.85 -23.88 -14.31
C PRO A 117 0.38 -23.62 -14.03
N THR A 118 -0.25 -22.74 -14.81
CA THR A 118 -1.69 -22.51 -14.70
C THR A 118 -2.39 -23.85 -14.95
N PRO A 119 -3.09 -24.44 -13.96
CA PRO A 119 -3.78 -25.70 -14.19
C PRO A 119 -4.83 -25.50 -15.29
N PRO A 120 -5.00 -26.45 -16.22
CA PRO A 120 -6.02 -26.32 -17.26
C PRO A 120 -7.40 -26.22 -16.62
N ILE A 121 -8.24 -25.32 -17.16
CA ILE A 121 -9.66 -25.27 -16.81
C ILE A 121 -10.34 -26.43 -17.54
N ASN A 122 -10.80 -27.43 -16.79
CA ASN A 122 -11.65 -28.49 -17.31
C ASN A 122 -13.11 -28.06 -17.24
N LEU A 123 -13.74 -27.83 -18.40
CA LEU A 123 -15.17 -27.55 -18.49
C LEU A 123 -15.92 -28.84 -18.81
N VAL A 124 -16.69 -29.35 -17.85
CA VAL A 124 -17.61 -30.47 -18.10
C VAL A 124 -18.97 -29.90 -18.45
N LEU A 125 -19.37 -30.05 -19.72
CA LEU A 125 -20.72 -29.75 -20.18
C LEU A 125 -21.58 -31.01 -20.07
N ASN A 126 -22.86 -30.84 -19.73
CA ASN A 126 -23.82 -31.95 -19.58
C ASN A 126 -23.43 -33.01 -18.53
N TRP A 127 -22.83 -32.60 -17.41
CA TRP A 127 -22.41 -33.50 -16.31
C TRP A 127 -23.52 -34.41 -15.74
N THR A 128 -24.80 -34.06 -15.95
CA THR A 128 -25.95 -34.89 -15.57
C THR A 128 -26.13 -36.14 -16.43
N ALA A 129 -25.54 -36.19 -17.64
CA ALA A 129 -25.56 -37.38 -18.49
C ALA A 129 -24.71 -38.53 -17.93
N ASP A 130 -23.65 -38.19 -17.19
CA ASP A 130 -22.71 -39.14 -16.58
C ASP A 130 -23.20 -39.73 -15.24
N LEU A 131 -24.35 -39.27 -14.74
CA LEU A 131 -24.97 -39.71 -13.48
C LEU A 131 -25.88 -40.94 -13.62
N LYS A 132 -26.01 -41.52 -14.81
CA LYS A 132 -26.84 -42.70 -15.02
C LYS A 132 -26.10 -43.97 -14.55
N ARG A 133 -26.51 -44.49 -13.39
CA ARG A 133 -26.32 -45.88 -12.97
C ARG A 133 -27.53 -46.72 -13.35
#